data_AF-A0A933MPZ1-F1
#
_entry.id   AF-A0A933MPZ1-F1
#
_cell.length_a   1.000
_cell.length_b   1.000
_cell.length_c   1.000
_cell.angle_alpha   90.00
_cell.angle_beta   90.00
_cell.angle_gamma   90.00
#
_symmetry.space_group_name_H-M   'P 1'
#
loop_
_entity.id
_entity.type
_entity.pdbx_description
1 polymer ?
#
loop_
_entity_poly.entity_id
_entity_poly.type
_entity_poly.pdbx_seq_one_letter_code
_entity_poly.pdbx_strand_id
1 'polypeptide(L)'
;TKREETYAESFHGIAATFGNLEAANCASCHGFHDIRPSNDPRSRVAKTNLPATCGQCHPGAGARFAEGRVHIEKTRESAPGVFYVRTFYTWFIGILMVCFLGYMAIEVYGYRRRRRQARPPGP
;
A
#
# COMPACT_ATOMS: atom_id res chain seq x y z
N THR A 1 -7.19 -13.94 5.39
CA THR A 1 -8.35 -13.92 4.44
C THR A 1 -8.21 -12.71 3.51
N LYS A 2 -8.84 -12.66 2.32
CA LYS A 2 -8.73 -11.50 1.40
C LYS A 2 -9.02 -10.13 2.05
N ARG A 3 -9.89 -10.07 3.06
CA ARG A 3 -10.22 -8.83 3.80
C ARG A 3 -9.08 -8.38 4.73
N GLU A 4 -8.38 -9.32 5.36
CA GLU A 4 -7.22 -9.04 6.18
C GLU A 4 -6.06 -8.48 5.35
N GLU A 5 -5.77 -9.12 4.21
CA GLU A 5 -4.71 -8.68 3.29
C GLU A 5 -4.98 -7.26 2.76
N THR A 6 -6.22 -7.00 2.34
CA THR A 6 -6.60 -5.66 1.84
C THR A 6 -6.58 -4.59 2.94
N TYR A 7 -6.84 -4.97 4.19
CA TYR A 7 -6.63 -4.07 5.33
C TYR A 7 -5.15 -3.83 5.61
N ALA A 8 -4.30 -4.86 5.54
CA ALA A 8 -2.86 -4.72 5.73
C ALA A 8 -2.24 -3.78 4.69
N GLU A 9 -2.78 -3.75 3.46
CA GLU A 9 -2.40 -2.79 2.42
C GLU A 9 -3.00 -1.38 2.59
N SER A 10 -3.91 -1.17 3.55
CA SER A 10 -4.50 0.14 3.84
C SER A 10 -3.55 1.02 4.66
N PHE A 11 -3.85 2.32 4.73
CA PHE A 11 -3.04 3.24 5.55
C PHE A 11 -2.97 2.80 7.02
N HIS A 12 -4.10 2.40 7.62
CA HIS A 12 -4.10 1.94 9.02
C HIS A 12 -3.31 0.65 9.20
N GLY A 13 -3.43 -0.30 8.26
CA GLY A 13 -2.65 -1.53 8.28
C GLY A 13 -1.15 -1.26 8.20
N ILE A 14 -0.72 -0.43 7.25
CA ILE A 14 0.68 -0.03 7.09
C ILE A 14 1.17 0.75 8.32
N ALA A 15 0.39 1.71 8.83
CA ALA A 15 0.77 2.46 10.03
C ALA A 15 0.96 1.52 11.24
N ALA A 16 0.10 0.52 11.40
CA ALA A 16 0.23 -0.48 12.44
C ALA A 16 1.50 -1.34 12.29
N THR A 17 1.92 -1.70 11.06
CA THR A 17 3.19 -2.44 10.87
C THR A 17 4.42 -1.60 11.21
N PHE A 18 4.32 -0.27 11.13
CA PHE A 18 5.34 0.66 11.62
C PHE A 18 5.25 0.94 13.13
N GLY A 19 4.40 0.21 13.87
CA GLY A 19 4.29 0.32 15.32
C GLY A 19 3.37 1.44 15.82
N ASN A 20 2.56 2.05 14.94
CA ASN A 20 1.57 3.02 15.37
C ASN A 20 0.40 2.31 16.09
N LEU A 21 0.38 2.42 17.42
CA LEU A 21 -0.66 1.84 18.28
C LEU A 21 -2.01 2.58 18.21
N GLU A 22 -2.03 3.79 17.67
CA GLU A 22 -3.25 4.59 17.48
C GLU A 22 -3.96 4.27 16.15
N ALA A 23 -3.30 3.55 15.24
CA ALA A 23 -3.89 3.13 13.98
C ALA A 23 -5.11 2.21 14.23
N ALA A 24 -6.23 2.52 13.58
CA ALA A 24 -7.46 1.76 13.77
C ALA A 24 -7.28 0.31 13.30
N ASN A 25 -7.55 -0.65 14.19
CA ASN A 25 -7.44 -2.07 13.91
C ASN A 25 -8.80 -2.70 13.56
N CYS A 26 -8.82 -4.03 13.41
CA CYS A 26 -10.02 -4.79 13.08
C CYS A 26 -11.19 -4.47 14.04
N ALA A 27 -10.90 -4.43 15.34
CA ALA A 27 -11.90 -4.23 16.38
C ALA A 27 -12.32 -2.75 16.50
N SER A 28 -11.44 -1.81 16.18
CA SER A 28 -11.79 -0.38 16.09
C SER A 28 -12.96 -0.15 15.13
N CYS A 29 -13.00 -0.90 14.01
CA CYS A 29 -14.09 -0.81 13.04
C CYS A 29 -15.25 -1.77 13.35
N HIS A 30 -14.97 -3.04 13.65
CA HIS A 30 -16.00 -4.09 13.74
C HIS A 30 -16.56 -4.33 15.14
N GLY A 31 -15.90 -3.86 16.20
CA GLY A 31 -16.21 -4.22 17.58
C GLY A 31 -15.45 -5.48 18.05
N PHE A 32 -15.77 -5.95 19.25
CA PHE A 32 -15.06 -7.06 19.90
C PHE A 32 -15.96 -8.30 20.02
N HIS A 33 -17.02 -8.21 20.83
CA HIS A 33 -17.98 -9.29 21.08
C HIS A 33 -19.37 -9.03 20.47
N ASP A 34 -19.51 -7.90 19.76
CA ASP A 34 -20.75 -7.43 19.14
C ASP A 34 -20.59 -7.28 17.62
N ILE A 35 -19.69 -8.08 17.02
CA ILE A 35 -19.37 -8.04 15.59
C ILE A 35 -20.61 -8.44 14.79
N ARG A 36 -21.09 -7.51 13.96
CA ARG A 36 -22.27 -7.68 13.11
C ARG A 36 -21.88 -7.54 11.64
N PRO A 37 -22.55 -8.27 10.73
CA PRO A 37 -22.31 -8.12 9.30
C PRO A 37 -22.63 -6.69 8.83
N SER A 38 -21.96 -6.21 7.79
CA SER A 38 -22.05 -4.81 7.33
C SER A 38 -23.42 -4.38 6.79
N ASN A 39 -24.33 -5.33 6.59
CA ASN A 39 -25.72 -5.08 6.20
C ASN A 39 -26.67 -4.97 7.39
N ASP A 40 -26.24 -5.32 8.62
CA ASP A 40 -27.04 -5.07 9.83
C ASP A 40 -26.96 -3.57 10.17
N PRO A 41 -28.10 -2.86 10.29
CA PRO A 41 -28.13 -1.45 10.67
C PRO A 41 -27.46 -1.12 12.00
N ARG A 42 -27.31 -2.11 12.90
CA ARG A 42 -26.61 -1.98 14.19
C ARG A 42 -25.11 -2.27 14.09
N SER A 43 -24.61 -2.63 12.91
CA SER A 43 -23.18 -2.83 12.69
C SER A 43 -22.45 -1.49 12.67
N ARG A 44 -21.31 -1.41 13.36
CA ARG A 44 -20.44 -0.22 13.33
C ARG A 44 -19.92 0.08 11.92
N VAL A 45 -19.88 -0.93 11.05
CA VAL A 45 -19.47 -0.80 9.64
C VAL A 45 -20.66 -0.75 8.67
N ALA A 46 -21.88 -0.55 9.16
CA ALA A 46 -23.01 -0.22 8.28
C ALA A 46 -22.77 1.15 7.63
N LYS A 47 -23.16 1.31 6.35
CA LYS A 47 -22.88 2.54 5.59
C LYS A 47 -23.33 3.83 6.29
N THR A 48 -24.46 3.78 6.99
CA THR A 48 -25.02 4.91 7.76
C THR A 48 -24.22 5.23 9.04
N ASN A 49 -23.52 4.24 9.58
CA ASN A 49 -22.79 4.35 10.84
C ASN A 49 -21.30 4.66 10.63
N LEU A 50 -20.75 4.43 9.43
CA LEU A 50 -19.35 4.71 9.12
C LEU A 50 -18.90 6.14 9.46
N PRO A 51 -19.69 7.21 9.22
CA PRO A 51 -19.27 8.55 9.62
C PRO A 51 -19.03 8.68 11.13
N ALA A 52 -19.88 8.05 11.95
CA ALA A 52 -19.71 8.02 13.40
C ALA A 52 -18.52 7.15 13.82
N THR A 53 -18.32 6.00 13.16
CA THR A 53 -17.19 5.09 13.43
C THR A 53 -15.85 5.73 13.08
N CYS A 54 -15.71 6.32 11.89
CA CYS A 54 -14.51 7.06 11.49
C CYS A 54 -14.31 8.32 12.36
N GLY A 55 -15.41 8.97 12.75
CA GLY A 55 -15.43 10.19 13.56
C GLY A 55 -14.89 10.01 14.97
N GLN A 56 -14.72 8.78 15.47
CA GLN A 56 -14.07 8.52 16.75
C GLN A 56 -12.62 9.02 16.79
N CYS A 57 -11.93 8.98 15.64
CA CYS A 57 -10.56 9.46 15.51
C CYS A 57 -10.42 10.62 14.52
N HIS A 58 -11.33 10.77 13.55
CA HIS A 58 -11.32 11.86 12.57
C HIS A 58 -12.46 12.86 12.82
N PRO A 59 -12.31 13.79 13.78
CA PRO A 59 -13.35 14.77 14.08
C PRO A 59 -13.63 15.65 12.85
N GLY A 60 -14.91 15.85 12.54
CA GLY A 60 -15.34 16.60 11.36
C GLY A 60 -15.34 15.81 10.05
N ALA A 61 -14.94 14.52 10.06
CA ALA A 61 -15.13 13.64 8.93
C ALA A 61 -16.61 13.39 8.66
N GLY A 62 -17.13 13.99 7.58
CA GLY A 62 -18.51 13.80 7.15
C GLY A 62 -18.75 12.52 6.36
N ALA A 63 -19.98 12.35 5.86
CA ALA A 63 -20.38 11.17 5.09
C ALA A 63 -19.47 10.88 3.88
N ARG A 64 -19.02 11.92 3.17
CA ARG A 64 -18.12 11.77 2.01
C ARG A 64 -16.76 11.17 2.34
N PHE A 65 -16.23 11.44 3.53
CA PHE A 65 -14.99 10.82 3.98
C PHE A 65 -15.20 9.31 4.20
N ALA A 66 -16.32 8.98 4.84
CA ALA A 66 -16.69 7.61 5.19
C ALA A 66 -17.09 6.72 3.99
N GLU A 67 -17.24 7.29 2.79
CA GLU A 67 -17.45 6.53 1.55
C GLU A 67 -16.21 5.74 1.11
N GLY A 68 -15.04 6.08 1.65
CA GLY A 68 -13.79 5.36 1.42
C GLY A 68 -13.92 3.88 1.80
N ARG A 69 -13.64 2.98 0.86
CA ARG A 69 -13.68 1.55 1.12
C ARG A 69 -12.31 1.07 1.60
N VAL A 70 -12.28 0.42 2.76
CA VAL A 70 -11.04 -0.08 3.39
C VAL A 70 -10.66 -1.47 2.86
N HIS A 71 -11.66 -2.33 2.59
CA HIS A 71 -11.44 -3.66 2.03
C HIS A 71 -11.90 -3.69 0.56
N ILE A 72 -10.99 -3.38 -0.37
CA ILE A 72 -11.20 -3.64 -1.80
C ILE A 72 -10.07 -4.53 -2.30
N GLU A 73 -10.43 -5.69 -2.82
CA GLU A 73 -9.48 -6.49 -3.60
C GLU A 73 -9.17 -5.71 -4.88
N LYS A 74 -7.91 -5.40 -5.18
CA LYS A 74 -7.55 -4.62 -6.39
C LYS A 74 -7.55 -5.52 -7.64
N THR A 75 -8.67 -6.19 -7.91
CA THR A 75 -8.80 -7.10 -9.05
C THR A 75 -9.25 -6.37 -10.31
N ARG A 76 -9.01 -6.98 -11.48
CA ARG A 76 -9.42 -6.46 -12.79
C ARG A 76 -10.94 -6.22 -12.88
N GLU A 77 -11.75 -7.01 -12.17
CA GLU A 77 -13.22 -6.92 -12.18
C GLU A 77 -13.76 -5.83 -11.24
N SER A 78 -13.15 -5.67 -10.06
CA SER A 78 -13.65 -4.77 -9.02
C SER A 78 -13.08 -3.35 -9.11
N ALA A 79 -11.89 -3.18 -9.69
CA ALA A 79 -11.23 -1.89 -9.88
C ALA A 79 -10.32 -1.88 -11.14
N PRO A 80 -10.88 -1.98 -12.36
CA PRO A 80 -10.10 -2.13 -13.59
C PRO A 80 -9.11 -0.99 -13.81
N GLY A 81 -9.51 0.26 -13.57
CA GLY A 81 -8.64 1.43 -13.75
C GLY A 81 -7.42 1.39 -12.84
N VAL A 82 -7.63 1.12 -11.54
CA VAL A 82 -6.54 1.02 -10.56
C VAL A 82 -5.60 -0.15 -10.90
N PHE A 83 -6.15 -1.27 -11.39
CA PHE A 83 -5.37 -2.42 -11.81
C PHE A 83 -4.41 -2.09 -12.96
N TYR A 84 -4.88 -1.46 -14.04
CA TYR A 84 -4.01 -1.14 -15.18
C TYR A 84 -2.97 -0.08 -14.85
N VAL A 85 -3.34 0.94 -14.08
CA VAL A 85 -2.41 1.96 -13.60
C VAL A 85 -1.31 1.32 -12.75
N ARG A 86 -1.67 0.51 -11.75
CA ARG A 86 -0.71 -0.22 -10.91
C ARG A 86 0.21 -1.09 -11.75
N THR A 87 -0.35 -1.87 -12.68
CA THR A 87 0.40 -2.77 -13.55
C THR A 87 1.41 -2.01 -14.40
N PHE A 88 0.97 -0.94 -15.07
CA PHE A 88 1.84 -0.09 -15.88
C PHE A 88 3.01 0.47 -15.08
N TYR A 89 2.73 1.12 -13.94
CA TYR A 89 3.78 1.74 -13.13
C TYR A 89 4.75 0.71 -12.54
N THR A 90 4.27 -0.48 -12.19
CA THR A 90 5.13 -1.55 -11.65
C THR A 90 6.17 -1.98 -12.69
N TRP A 91 5.74 -2.20 -13.94
CA TRP A 91 6.65 -2.53 -15.03
C TRP A 91 7.55 -1.36 -15.42
N PHE A 92 6.99 -0.15 -15.52
CA PHE A 92 7.74 1.04 -15.88
C PHE A 92 8.87 1.34 -14.89
N ILE A 93 8.58 1.35 -13.58
CA ILE A 93 9.57 1.58 -12.53
C ILE A 93 10.61 0.45 -12.51
N GLY A 94 10.18 -0.81 -12.64
CA GLY A 94 11.08 -1.96 -12.69
C GLY A 94 12.08 -1.87 -13.85
N ILE A 95 11.60 -1.54 -15.05
CA ILE A 95 12.45 -1.37 -16.24
C ILE A 95 13.42 -0.21 -16.03
N LEU A 96 12.94 0.94 -15.53
CA LEU A 96 13.78 2.10 -15.25
C LEU A 96 14.92 1.76 -14.28
N MET A 97 14.61 1.07 -13.18
CA MET A 97 15.60 0.63 -12.19
C MET A 97 16.64 -0.33 -12.80
N VAL A 98 16.21 -1.29 -13.62
CA VAL A 98 17.12 -2.24 -14.28
C VAL A 98 18.04 -1.53 -15.28
N CYS A 99 17.51 -0.61 -16.10
CA CYS A 99 18.32 0.18 -17.03
C CYS A 99 19.35 1.04 -16.29
N PHE A 100 18.94 1.69 -15.18
CA PHE A 100 19.83 2.49 -14.36
C PHE A 100 20.97 1.67 -13.75
N LEU A 101 20.64 0.52 -13.14
CA LEU A 101 21.64 -0.39 -12.57
C LEU A 101 22.56 -0.99 -13.65
N GLY A 102 22.02 -1.29 -14.83
CA GLY A 102 22.78 -1.77 -15.98
C GLY A 102 23.78 -0.72 -16.48
N TYR A 103 23.33 0.53 -16.61
CA TYR A 103 24.20 1.66 -16.97
C TYR A 103 25.35 1.83 -15.97
N MET A 104 25.03 1.84 -14.67
CA MET A 104 26.03 1.90 -13.61
C MET A 104 27.03 0.75 -13.68
N ALA A 105 26.57 -0.48 -13.94
CA ALA A 105 27.45 -1.64 -14.07
C ALA A 105 28.41 -1.51 -15.25
N ILE A 106 27.93 -1.00 -16.40
CA ILE A 106 28.74 -0.75 -17.59
C ILE A 106 29.81 0.31 -17.32
N GLU A 107 29.43 1.42 -16.67
CA GLU A 107 30.39 2.46 -16.31
C GLU A 107 31.47 1.95 -15.36
N VAL A 108 31.08 1.25 -14.29
CA VAL A 108 32.02 0.69 -13.30
C VAL A 108 32.95 -0.33 -13.96
N TYR A 109 32.42 -1.19 -14.83
CA TYR A 109 33.23 -2.14 -15.60
C TYR A 109 34.21 -1.42 -16.53
N GLY A 110 33.74 -0.42 -17.28
CA GLY A 110 34.56 0.38 -18.18
C GLY A 110 35.67 1.14 -17.45
N TYR A 111 35.34 1.76 -16.31
CA TYR A 111 36.30 2.43 -15.44
C TYR A 111 37.36 1.46 -14.93
N ARG A 112 36.96 0.30 -14.40
CA ARG A 112 37.88 -0.74 -13.91
C ARG A 112 38.77 -1.28 -15.02
N ARG A 113 38.24 -1.50 -16.22
CA ARG A 113 39.00 -1.99 -17.38
C ARG A 113 40.05 -0.97 -17.84
N ARG A 114 39.68 0.30 -18.01
CA ARG A 114 40.62 1.38 -18.38
C ARG A 114 41.72 1.53 -17.34
N ARG A 115 41.37 1.47 -16.05
CA ARG A 115 42.35 1.54 -14.95
C ARG A 115 43.31 0.34 -14.92
N ARG A 116 42.85 -0.87 -15.26
CA ARG A 116 43.73 -2.05 -15.41
C ARG A 116 44.73 -1.89 -16.56
N GLN A 117 44.29 -1.35 -17.70
CA GLN A 117 45.16 -1.12 -18.86
C GLN A 117 46.19 0.01 -18.62
N ALA A 118 45.85 1.00 -17.79
CA ALA A 118 46.73 2.11 -17.43
C ALA A 118 47.71 1.79 -16.27
N ARG A 119 47.69 0.57 -15.70
CA ARG A 119 48.64 0.19 -14.64
C ARG A 119 50.00 -0.13 -15.29
N PRO A 120 51.08 0.62 -14.99
CA PRO A 120 52.41 0.31 -15.53
C PRO A 120 52.87 -1.08 -15.06
N PRO A 121 53.67 -1.81 -15.86
CA PRO A 121 54.27 -3.07 -15.42
C PRO A 121 55.05 -2.82 -14.14
N GLY A 122 54.84 -3.68 -13.14
CA GLY A 122 55.56 -3.61 -11.86
C GLY A 122 57.08 -3.81 -12.07
N PRO A 123 57.90 -3.36 -11.10
CA PRO A 123 59.35 -3.55 -11.16
C PRO A 123 59.73 -5.04 -11.18
#